data_AF-A0A1K0GVY0-F1
#
_entry.id   AF-A0A1K0GVY0-F1
#
_cell.length_a   1.000
_cell.length_b   1.000
_cell.length_c   1.000
_cell.angle_alpha   90.00
_cell.angle_beta   90.00
_cell.angle_gamma   90.00
#
_symmetry.space_group_name_H-M   'P 1'
#
loop_
_entity.id
_entity.type
_entity.pdbx_description
1 polymer ?
#
loop_
_entity_poly.entity_id
_entity_poly.type
_entity_poly.pdbx_seq_one_letter_code
_entity_poly.pdbx_strand_id
1 'polypeptide(L)'
;MISTVRELAAEALFVSDLQPSQCPSRETVEQTVTAMILRHGSDGCAAGVATEFGDHPEVAVRRMSWVHQELRNVMAAQRRPHFAS
;
A
#
# COMPACT_ATOMS: atom_id res chain seq x y z
N MET A 1 -8.63 -12.09 10.40
CA MET A 1 -7.55 -11.53 11.26
C MET A 1 -7.78 -10.02 11.33
N ILE A 2 -7.69 -9.37 12.49
CA ILE A 2 -7.82 -7.89 12.52
C ILE A 2 -6.45 -7.31 12.16
N SER A 3 -6.25 -6.95 10.90
CA SER A 3 -5.06 -6.21 10.46
C SER A 3 -5.17 -4.76 10.95
N THR A 4 -4.04 -4.18 11.38
CA THR A 4 -4.00 -2.74 11.65
C THR A 4 -4.24 -1.95 10.36
N VAL A 5 -4.65 -0.68 10.48
CA VAL A 5 -4.89 0.19 9.31
C VAL A 5 -3.64 0.29 8.41
N ARG A 6 -2.44 0.29 9.00
CA ARG A 6 -1.18 0.35 8.26
C ARG A 6 -0.87 -0.96 7.52
N GLU A 7 -1.13 -2.11 8.14
CA GLU A 7 -0.96 -3.41 7.49
C GLU A 7 -1.94 -3.58 6.34
N LEU A 8 -3.22 -3.25 6.56
CA LEU A 8 -4.24 -3.29 5.51
C LEU A 8 -3.89 -2.36 4.34
N ALA A 9 -3.40 -1.15 4.62
CA ALA A 9 -2.94 -0.24 3.57
C ALA A 9 -1.73 -0.79 2.80
N ALA A 10 -0.83 -1.49 3.47
CA ALA A 10 0.32 -2.13 2.83
C ALA A 10 -0.12 -3.29 1.94
N GLU A 11 -0.99 -4.17 2.43
CA GLU A 11 -1.55 -5.28 1.67
C GLU A 11 -2.31 -4.78 0.44
N ALA A 12 -3.18 -3.78 0.62
CA ALA A 12 -3.95 -3.18 -0.47
C ALA A 12 -3.06 -2.50 -1.53
N LEU A 13 -2.04 -1.76 -1.12
CA LEU A 13 -1.10 -1.14 -2.05
C LEU A 13 -0.24 -2.19 -2.76
N PHE A 14 0.16 -3.25 -2.05
CA PHE A 14 0.96 -4.34 -2.59
C PHE A 14 0.27 -5.00 -3.79
N VAL A 15 -1.02 -5.35 -3.65
CA VAL A 15 -1.81 -6.02 -4.69
C VAL A 15 -2.27 -5.08 -5.82
N SER A 16 -2.01 -3.78 -5.72
CA SER A 16 -2.36 -2.81 -6.77
C SER A 16 -1.36 -2.81 -7.92
N ASP A 17 -1.77 -2.27 -9.07
CA ASP A 17 -0.89 -2.02 -10.22
C ASP A 17 -0.09 -0.71 -10.11
N LEU A 18 -0.18 0.03 -9.00
CA LEU A 18 0.52 1.31 -8.84
C LEU A 18 2.03 1.09 -8.75
N GLN A 19 2.82 1.76 -9.57
CA GLN A 19 4.27 1.55 -9.68
C GLN A 19 5.09 2.74 -9.18
N PRO A 20 6.33 2.50 -8.68
CA PRO A 20 7.25 3.57 -8.30
C PRO A 20 7.55 4.55 -9.44
N SER A 21 7.62 4.06 -10.68
CA SER A 21 7.93 4.85 -11.88
C SER A 21 6.85 5.88 -12.22
N GLN A 22 5.64 5.72 -11.68
CA GLN A 22 4.55 6.68 -11.85
C GLN A 22 4.68 7.88 -10.92
N CYS A 23 5.70 7.92 -10.04
CA CYS A 23 5.92 8.97 -9.05
C CYS A 23 4.63 9.34 -8.31
N PRO A 24 3.97 8.37 -7.66
CA PRO A 24 2.61 8.55 -7.16
C PRO A 24 2.51 9.67 -6.13
N SER A 25 1.49 10.51 -6.26
CA SER A 25 1.16 11.49 -5.24
C SER A 25 0.54 10.82 -4.02
N ARG A 26 0.55 11.51 -2.87
CA ARG A 26 -0.15 11.05 -1.67
C ARG A 26 -1.62 10.69 -1.95
N GLU A 27 -2.33 11.57 -2.65
CA GLU A 27 -3.74 11.36 -2.97
C GLU A 27 -3.93 10.10 -3.83
N THR A 28 -3.07 9.88 -4.82
CA THR A 28 -3.10 8.69 -5.67
C THR A 28 -2.91 7.41 -4.87
N VAL A 29 -1.99 7.41 -3.89
CA VAL A 29 -1.76 6.26 -3.00
C VAL A 29 -3.01 5.98 -2.14
N GLU A 30 -3.60 7.01 -1.54
CA GLU A 30 -4.79 6.86 -0.69
C GLU A 30 -6.02 6.37 -1.47
N GLN A 31 -6.23 6.91 -2.68
CA GLN A 31 -7.29 6.47 -3.59
C GLN A 31 -7.09 5.02 -4.02
N THR A 32 -5.85 4.64 -4.34
CA THR A 32 -5.50 3.27 -4.75
C THR A 32 -5.74 2.28 -3.61
N VAL A 33 -5.26 2.60 -2.40
CA VAL A 33 -5.50 1.76 -1.20
C VAL A 33 -7.00 1.58 -0.98
N THR A 34 -7.78 2.67 -1.04
CA THR A 34 -9.24 2.62 -0.87
C THR A 34 -9.88 1.74 -1.94
N ALA A 35 -9.50 1.90 -3.21
CA ALA A 35 -10.04 1.12 -4.32
C ALA A 35 -9.75 -0.39 -4.15
N MET A 36 -8.54 -0.75 -3.73
CA MET A 36 -8.17 -2.15 -3.53
C MET A 36 -8.88 -2.78 -2.33
N ILE A 37 -9.04 -2.05 -1.22
CA ILE A 37 -9.83 -2.50 -0.06
C ILE A 37 -11.29 -2.71 -0.46
N LEU A 38 -11.90 -1.79 -1.23
CA LEU A 38 -13.29 -1.94 -1.68
C LEU A 38 -13.46 -3.13 -2.65
N ARG A 39 -12.46 -3.39 -3.49
CA ARG A 39 -12.51 -4.46 -4.49
C ARG A 39 -12.28 -5.85 -3.90
N HIS A 40 -11.33 -5.98 -2.96
CA HIS A 40 -10.87 -7.28 -2.48
C HIS A 40 -11.20 -7.55 -1.00
N GLY A 41 -11.56 -6.53 -0.22
CA GLY A 41 -11.63 -6.62 1.23
C GLY A 41 -10.26 -6.86 1.87
N SER A 42 -10.22 -6.95 3.20
CA SER A 42 -8.97 -7.23 3.93
C SER A 42 -8.41 -8.61 3.59
N ASP A 43 -9.26 -9.64 3.64
CA ASP A 43 -8.82 -11.02 3.44
C ASP A 43 -8.35 -11.27 2.00
N GLY A 44 -8.99 -10.61 1.01
CA GLY A 44 -8.54 -10.70 -0.39
C GLY A 44 -7.21 -9.99 -0.64
N CYS A 45 -6.96 -8.85 0.01
CA CYS A 45 -5.64 -8.20 -0.05
C CYS A 45 -4.56 -9.09 0.59
N ALA A 46 -4.81 -9.64 1.77
CA ALA A 46 -3.90 -10.55 2.45
C ALA A 46 -3.64 -11.83 1.62
N ALA A 47 -4.68 -12.39 0.99
CA ALA A 47 -4.55 -13.54 0.11
C ALA A 47 -3.68 -13.23 -1.11
N GLY A 48 -3.86 -12.06 -1.75
CA GLY A 48 -3.03 -11.65 -2.88
C GLY A 48 -1.55 -11.50 -2.50
N VAL A 49 -1.27 -10.95 -1.31
CA VAL A 49 0.10 -10.94 -0.76
C VAL A 49 0.63 -12.35 -0.58
N ALA A 50 -0.13 -13.24 0.06
CA ALA A 50 0.29 -14.61 0.32
C ALA A 50 0.60 -15.39 -0.97
N THR A 51 -0.23 -15.24 -2.00
CA THR A 51 -0.02 -15.85 -3.31
C THR A 51 1.31 -15.39 -3.92
N GLU A 52 1.55 -14.07 -4.01
CA GLU A 52 2.79 -13.56 -4.60
C GLU A 52 4.04 -13.96 -3.82
N PHE A 53 3.96 -14.03 -2.48
CA PHE A 53 5.07 -14.53 -1.68
C PHE A 53 5.31 -16.04 -1.83
N GLY A 54 4.28 -16.82 -2.15
CA GLY A 54 4.41 -18.24 -2.46
C GLY A 54 5.00 -18.51 -3.84
N ASP A 55 4.54 -17.75 -4.84
CA ASP A 55 4.91 -17.97 -6.25
C ASP A 55 6.22 -17.26 -6.63
N HIS A 56 6.41 -16.01 -6.17
CA HIS A 56 7.52 -15.14 -6.57
C HIS A 56 8.12 -14.37 -5.38
N PRO A 57 8.73 -15.06 -4.40
CA PRO A 57 9.17 -14.44 -3.14
C PRO A 57 10.12 -13.26 -3.33
N GLU A 58 11.06 -13.31 -4.29
CA GLU A 58 12.00 -12.21 -4.53
C GLU A 58 11.33 -10.97 -5.11
N VAL A 59 10.30 -11.16 -5.94
CA VAL A 59 9.49 -10.07 -6.51
C VAL A 59 8.64 -9.45 -5.40
N ALA A 60 7.99 -10.29 -4.59
CA ALA A 60 7.17 -9.88 -3.48
C ALA A 60 7.96 -9.08 -2.44
N VAL A 61 9.17 -9.51 -2.06
CA VAL A 61 10.03 -8.76 -1.12
C VAL A 61 10.37 -7.36 -1.66
N ARG A 62 10.74 -7.25 -2.94
CA ARG A 62 11.03 -5.94 -3.56
C ARG A 62 9.80 -5.04 -3.58
N ARG A 63 8.63 -5.61 -3.93
CA ARG A 63 7.35 -4.91 -3.94
C ARG A 63 6.98 -4.39 -2.55
N MET A 64 7.03 -5.24 -1.54
CA MET A 64 6.67 -4.89 -0.16
C MET A 64 7.64 -3.85 0.44
N SER A 65 8.92 -3.93 0.09
CA SER A 65 9.91 -2.93 0.49
C SER A 65 9.57 -1.54 -0.05
N TRP A 66 9.17 -1.45 -1.32
CA TRP A 66 8.70 -0.20 -1.90
C TRP A 66 7.40 0.30 -1.23
N VAL A 67 6.41 -0.59 -1.04
CA VAL A 67 5.14 -0.26 -0.36
C VAL A 67 5.39 0.39 1.00
N HIS A 68 6.26 -0.20 1.83
CA HIS A 68 6.57 0.34 3.14
C HIS A 68 7.29 1.69 3.06
N GLN A 69 8.17 1.89 2.07
CA GLN A 69 8.80 3.19 1.84
C GLN A 69 7.76 4.24 1.46
N GLU A 70 6.85 3.92 0.55
CA GLU A 70 5.83 4.85 0.05
C GLU A 70 4.85 5.24 1.17
N LEU A 71 4.36 4.27 1.94
CA LEU A 71 3.50 4.56 3.09
C LEU A 71 4.21 5.37 4.18
N ARG A 72 5.53 5.22 4.36
CA ARG A 72 6.30 6.12 5.23
C ARG A 72 6.34 7.54 4.67
N ASN A 73 6.56 7.72 3.37
CA ASN A 73 6.58 9.03 2.73
C ASN A 73 5.24 9.74 2.88
N VAL A 74 4.14 9.05 2.59
CA VAL A 74 2.77 9.58 2.71
C VAL A 74 2.44 10.00 4.14
N MET A 75 2.76 9.16 5.13
CA MET A 75 2.52 9.49 6.54
C MET A 75 3.42 10.61 7.07
N ALA A 76 4.67 10.69 6.60
CA ALA A 76 5.57 11.77 6.95
C ALA A 76 5.08 13.12 6.41
N ALA A 77 4.52 13.14 5.19
CA ALA A 77 3.90 14.34 4.61
C ALA A 77 2.68 14.79 5.42
N GLN A 78 1.86 13.86 5.93
CA GLN A 78 0.71 14.16 6.80
C GLN A 78 1.08 14.80 8.14
N ARG A 79 2.26 14.47 8.68
CA ARG A 79 2.75 15.03 9.95
C ARG A 79 3.23 16.47 9.83
N ARG A 80 3.38 17.03 8.63
CA ARG A 80 3.58 18.48 8.44
C ARG A 80 2.20 19.15 8.49
N PRO A 81 1.85 19.85 9.57
CA PRO A 81 0.52 20.40 9.69
C PRO A 81 0.28 21.50 8.65
N HIS A 82 -0.95 21.58 8.15
CA HIS A 82 -1.49 22.65 7.30
C HIS A 82 -1.67 23.96 8.09
N PHE A 83 -0.66 24.40 8.86
CA PHE A 83 -0.66 25.73 9.46
C PHE A 83 0.02 26.71 8.50
N ALA A 84 -0.69 27.09 7.45
CA ALA A 84 -0.43 28.30 6.68
C ALA A 84 -1.65 28.63 5.80
N SER A 85 -2.60 29.37 6.35
CA SER A 85 -3.39 30.43 5.69
C SER A 85 -4.16 31.21 6.75
#